data_AF-A0ABD4SGJ1-F1
#
_entry.id   AF-A0ABD4SGJ1-F1
#
_cell.length_a   1.000
_cell.length_b   1.000
_cell.length_c   1.000
_cell.angle_alpha   90.00
_cell.angle_beta   90.00
_cell.angle_gamma   90.00
#
_symmetry.space_group_name_H-M   'P 1'
#
loop_
_entity.id
_entity.type
_entity.pdbx_description
1 polymer ?
#
loop_
_entity_poly.entity_id
_entity_poly.type
_entity_poly.pdbx_seq_one_letter_code
_entity_poly.pdbx_strand_id
1 'polypeptide(L)' 'MKDSNSFVYNVWLIILLVAAYIWPIFGLVPAIYLFIKRKDEQLEKMQGWITLALIWQIVLWLLMIIFLICFVALAGSAGK' A
#
# COMPACT_ATOMS: atom_id res chain seq x y z
N MET A 1 -5.18 -0.51 -33.94
CA MET A 1 -5.80 -0.52 -32.60
C MET A 1 -4.71 -0.81 -31.58
N LYS A 2 -4.00 0.19 -31.05
CA LYS A 2 -2.79 -0.03 -30.23
C LYS A 2 -2.76 0.80 -28.93
N ASP A 3 -3.88 1.43 -28.57
CA ASP A 3 -3.92 2.47 -27.54
C ASP A 3 -4.90 2.20 -26.39
N SER A 4 -5.80 1.21 -26.52
CA SER A 4 -6.75 0.88 -25.44
C SER A 4 -6.06 0.20 -24.26
N ASN A 5 -5.07 -0.66 -24.54
CA ASN A 5 -4.39 -1.43 -23.51
C ASN A 5 -3.47 -0.56 -22.64
N SER A 6 -2.87 0.50 -23.18
CA SER A 6 -1.99 1.40 -22.42
C SER A 6 -2.79 2.30 -21.48
N PHE A 7 -3.96 2.79 -21.91
CA PHE A 7 -4.84 3.58 -21.05
C PHE A 7 -5.43 2.75 -19.91
N VAL A 8 -6.01 1.59 -20.24
CA VAL A 8 -6.57 0.68 -19.24
C VAL A 8 -5.49 0.24 -18.24
N TYR A 9 -4.28 -0.03 -18.72
CA TYR A 9 -3.14 -0.39 -17.87
C TYR A 9 -2.73 0.76 -16.93
N ASN A 10 -2.66 2.00 -17.41
CA ASN A 10 -2.36 3.15 -16.55
C ASN A 10 -3.46 3.39 -15.50
N VAL A 11 -4.73 3.30 -15.88
CA VAL A 11 -5.86 3.42 -14.95
C VAL A 11 -5.81 2.30 -13.90
N TRP A 12 -5.47 1.07 -14.32
CA TRP A 12 -5.32 -0.07 -13.42
C TRP A 12 -4.20 0.13 -12.40
N LEU A 13 -3.06 0.70 -12.80
CA LEU A 13 -1.96 1.03 -11.89
C LEU A 13 -2.37 2.11 -10.86
N ILE A 14 -3.14 3.10 -11.28
CA ILE A 14 -3.70 4.12 -10.36
C ILE A 14 -4.67 3.47 -9.38
N ILE A 15 -5.56 2.58 -9.84
CA ILE A 15 -6.50 1.86 -8.96
C ILE A 15 -5.75 1.00 -7.94
N LEU A 16 -4.70 0.29 -8.37
CA LEU A 16 -3.82 -0.48 -7.48
C LEU A 16 -3.14 0.42 -6.45
N LEU A 17 -2.70 1.61 -6.86
CA LEU A 17 -2.06 2.57 -5.96
C LEU A 17 -3.05 3.08 -4.91
N VAL A 18 -4.27 3.45 -5.33
CA VAL A 18 -5.33 3.89 -4.41
C VAL A 18 -5.72 2.76 -3.45
N ALA A 19 -5.85 1.53 -3.95
CA ALA A 19 -6.12 0.36 -3.12
C ALA A 19 -5.00 0.13 -2.08
N ALA A 20 -3.74 0.39 -2.45
CA ALA A 20 -2.59 0.33 -1.55
C ALA A 20 -2.65 1.38 -0.44
N TYR A 21 -3.32 2.52 -0.63
CA TYR A 21 -3.50 3.54 0.41
C TYR A 21 -4.70 3.30 1.31
N ILE A 22 -5.81 2.80 0.74
CA ILE A 22 -7.08 2.64 1.47
C ILE A 22 -7.03 1.42 2.40
N TRP A 23 -6.39 0.32 1.99
CA TRP A 23 -6.48 -0.93 2.72
C TRP A 23 -5.20 -1.23 3.53
N PRO A 24 -5.19 -1.12 4.88
CA PRO A 24 -3.98 -1.34 5.68
C PRO A 24 -3.48 -2.79 5.66
N ILE A 25 -4.37 -3.77 5.56
CA ILE A 25 -4.01 -5.20 5.60
C ILE A 25 -3.64 -5.73 4.21
N PHE A 26 -4.51 -5.54 3.22
CA PHE A 26 -4.30 -6.04 1.86
C PHE A 26 -3.53 -5.09 0.94
N GLY A 27 -3.32 -3.82 1.33
CA GLY A 27 -2.65 -2.81 0.51
C GLY A 27 -1.15 -3.04 0.34
N LEU A 28 -0.55 -3.94 1.13
CA LEU A 28 0.84 -4.34 1.00
C LEU A 28 1.09 -5.12 -0.31
N VAL A 29 0.14 -5.96 -0.74
CA VAL A 29 0.21 -6.71 -2.01
C VAL A 29 0.28 -5.80 -3.23
N PRO A 30 -0.65 -4.85 -3.45
CA PRO A 30 -0.56 -3.90 -4.56
C PRO A 30 0.63 -2.95 -4.42
N ALA A 31 1.04 -2.56 -3.21
CA ALA A 31 2.25 -1.75 -3.01
C ALA A 31 3.52 -2.47 -3.49
N ILE A 32 3.69 -3.75 -3.13
CA ILE A 32 4.81 -4.58 -3.62
C ILE A 32 4.71 -4.79 -5.13
N TYR A 33 3.52 -5.08 -5.65
CA TYR A 33 3.30 -5.27 -7.08
C TYR A 33 3.74 -4.03 -7.88
N LEU A 34 3.29 -2.85 -7.46
CA LEU A 34 3.68 -1.57 -8.06
C LEU A 34 5.18 -1.29 -7.91
N PHE A 35 5.78 -1.68 -6.79
CA PHE A 35 7.21 -1.52 -6.56
C PHE A 35 8.07 -2.36 -7.51
N ILE A 36 7.67 -3.62 -7.77
CA ILE A 36 8.35 -4.48 -8.75
C ILE A 36 8.20 -3.91 -10.15
N LYS A 37 6.98 -3.44 -10.48
CA LYS A 37 6.65 -2.82 -11.77
C LYS A 37 7.24 -1.43 -11.98
N ARG A 38 7.84 -0.79 -10.95
CA ARG A 38 8.29 0.60 -10.99
C ARG A 38 9.33 0.94 -12.08
N LYS A 39 10.00 -0.08 -12.66
CA LYS A 39 11.00 0.07 -13.73
C LYS A 39 10.38 0.30 -15.11
N ASP A 40 9.06 0.18 -15.25
CA ASP A 40 8.36 0.54 -16.48
C ASP A 40 8.41 2.08 -16.70
N GLU A 41 8.69 2.49 -17.93
CA GLU A 41 8.82 3.90 -18.35
C GLU A 41 7.53 4.71 -18.08
N GLN A 42 6.37 4.05 -18.09
CA GLN A 42 5.07 4.65 -17.75
C GLN A 42 4.91 4.95 -16.26
N LEU A 43 5.65 4.25 -15.41
CA LEU A 43 5.60 4.36 -13.95
C LEU A 43 6.67 5.29 -13.39
N GLU A 44 7.59 5.79 -14.21
CA GLU A 44 8.68 6.68 -13.78
C GLU A 44 8.15 7.92 -13.03
N LYS A 45 7.07 8.52 -13.53
CA LYS A 45 6.38 9.64 -12.88
C LYS A 45 5.62 9.26 -11.61
N MET A 46 5.28 7.98 -11.44
CA MET A 46 4.55 7.46 -10.28
C MET A 46 5.47 6.79 -9.24
N GLN A 47 6.78 6.68 -9.51
CA GLN A 47 7.73 6.06 -8.58
C GLN A 47 7.73 6.71 -7.20
N GLY A 48 7.60 8.05 -7.13
CA GLY A 48 7.48 8.78 -5.87
C GLY A 48 6.22 8.37 -5.08
N TRP A 49 5.09 8.25 -5.78
CA TRP A 49 3.81 7.85 -5.18
C TRP A 49 3.79 6.38 -4.72
N ILE A 50 4.46 5.49 -5.46
CA ILE A 50 4.61 4.07 -5.09
C ILE A 50 5.51 3.93 -3.87
N THR A 51 6.61 4.68 -3.83
CA THR A 51 7.52 4.70 -2.69
C THR A 51 6.80 5.23 -1.45
N LEU A 52 6.01 6.31 -1.59
CA LEU A 52 5.16 6.82 -0.52
C LEU A 52 4.12 5.79 -0.07
N ALA A 53 3.51 5.03 -0.98
CA ALA A 53 2.52 4.00 -0.63
C ALA A 53 3.14 2.86 0.18
N LEU A 54 4.36 2.47 -0.17
CA LEU A 54 5.15 1.48 0.57
C LEU A 54 5.50 1.96 1.97
N ILE A 55 5.99 3.20 2.09
CA ILE A 55 6.31 3.80 3.39
C ILE A 55 5.03 3.92 4.23
N TRP A 56 3.93 4.36 3.63
CA TRP A 56 2.63 4.47 4.28
C TRP A 56 2.15 3.13 4.84
N GLN A 57 2.29 2.05 4.06
CA GLN A 57 1.97 0.70 4.52
C GLN A 57 2.86 0.27 5.69
N ILE A 58 4.17 0.50 5.63
CA ILE A 58 5.08 0.18 6.74
C ILE A 58 4.66 0.92 8.02
N VAL A 59 4.32 2.20 7.92
CA VAL A 59 3.87 3.02 9.06
C VAL A 59 2.53 2.49 9.62
N LEU A 60 1.57 2.14 8.75
CA LEU A 60 0.29 1.57 9.17
C LEU A 60 0.47 0.23 9.91
N TRP A 61 1.36 -0.63 9.43
CA TRP A 61 1.68 -1.89 10.10
C TRP A 61 2.34 -1.67 11.47
N LEU A 62 3.25 -0.71 11.58
CA LEU A 62 3.84 -0.33 12.87
C LEU A 62 2.77 0.19 13.85
N LEU A 63 1.88 1.06 13.40
CA LEU A 63 0.77 1.56 14.22
C LEU A 63 -0.17 0.43 14.66
N MET A 64 -0.49 -0.51 13.77
CA MET A 64 -1.29 -1.69 14.09
C MET A 64 -0.63 -2.54 15.18
N ILE A 65 0.68 -2.79 15.08
CA ILE A 65 1.43 -3.55 16.09
C ILE A 65 1.42 -2.82 17.43
N ILE A 66 1.71 -1.52 17.45
CA ILE A 66 1.68 -0.70 18.68
C ILE A 66 0.29 -0.74 19.30
N PHE A 67 -0.75 -0.54 18.50
CA PHE A 67 -2.14 -0.59 18.96
C PHE A 67 -2.49 -1.95 19.56
N LEU A 68 -2.05 -3.04 18.93
CA LEU A 68 -2.30 -4.40 19.40
C LEU A 68 -1.56 -4.68 20.73
N ILE A 69 -0.30 -4.23 20.86
CA ILE A 69 0.46 -4.31 22.12
C ILE A 69 -0.22 -3.52 23.23
N CYS A 70 -0.62 -2.27 22.97
CA CYS A 70 -1.33 -1.44 23.93
C CYS A 70 -2.67 -2.06 24.34
N PHE A 71 -3.42 -2.60 23.38
CA PHE A 71 -4.69 -3.28 23.65
C PHE A 71 -4.50 -4.52 24.51
N VAL A 72 -3.52 -5.37 24.21
CA VAL A 72 -3.19 -6.56 25.00
C VAL A 72 -2.72 -6.17 26.41
N ALA A 73 -1.90 -5.14 26.55
CA ALA A 73 -1.46 -4.63 27.85
C ALA A 73 -2.62 -4.08 28.69
N LEU A 74 -3.54 -3.34 28.06
CA LEU A 74 -4.76 -2.83 28.72
C LEU A 74 -5.71 -3.96 29.11
N ALA A 75 -5.93 -4.94 28.22
CA ALA A 75 -6.76 -6.10 28.50
C ALA A 75 -6.18 -6.96 29.66
N GLY A 76 -4.85 -7.13 29.71
CA GLY A 76 -4.17 -7.82 30.81
C GLY A 76 -4.17 -7.05 32.13
N SER A 77 -4.34 -5.71 32.09
CA SER A 77 -4.47 -4.87 33.26
C SER A 77 -5.89 -4.87 33.84
N ALA A 78 -6.93 -4.91 32.99
CA ALA A 78 -8.33 -4.94 33.41
C ALA A 78 -8.80 -6.30 33.97
N GLY A 79 -8.02 -7.36 33.79
CA GLY A 79 -8.28 -8.70 34.33
C GLY A 79 -7.66 -8.99 35.70
N LYS A 80 -7.03 -7.99 36.35
CA LYS A 80 -6.49 -8.08 37.71
C LYS A 80 -7.37 -7.35 38.71
#